data_AF-A0A3E0NAX9-F1
#
_entry.id   AF-A0A3E0NAX9-F1
#
_cell.length_a   1.000
_cell.length_b   1.000
_cell.length_c   1.000
_cell.angle_alpha   90.00
_cell.angle_beta   90.00
_cell.angle_gamma   90.00
#
_symmetry.space_group_name_H-M   'P 1'
#
loop_
_entity.id
_entity.type
_entity.pdbx_description
1 polymer ?
#
loop_
_entity_poly.entity_id
_entity_poly.type
_entity_poly.pdbx_seq_one_letter_code
_entity_poly.pdbx_strand_id
1 'polypeptide(L)'
;MKPPQKPWPLSDPAASDPAVESSGPHPGGRPRALDDVKKAEIAAMISVGCSKAAACRYVGCVPATLRNELRRDAGFAARVRRAERHRQLVALQQIQKAGARSWRAAAWLLERLNPEDFHRRDPDVVTREQLEAYVQSFVEALSGELTREQFQRLGGLLRKNRAQELRDELDELIGEDPTLDDFAFADPNLEDPNPGEAAHHDDAAEEPHPENPRRKGEADETHES
;
A
#
# COMPACT_ATOMS: atom_id res chain seq x y z
N MET A 1 -71.29 -25.56 -40.64
CA MET A 1 -70.68 -24.25 -40.33
C MET A 1 -69.19 -24.42 -40.03
N LYS A 2 -68.33 -23.96 -40.94
CA LYS A 2 -66.90 -23.68 -40.74
C LYS A 2 -66.44 -22.84 -41.95
N PRO A 3 -66.05 -21.56 -41.79
CA PRO A 3 -65.33 -20.87 -42.84
C PRO A 3 -63.81 -21.17 -42.77
N PRO A 4 -63.12 -21.14 -43.92
CA PRO A 4 -61.79 -21.74 -44.10
C PRO A 4 -60.64 -20.88 -43.57
N GLN A 5 -59.59 -21.57 -43.11
CA GLN A 5 -58.31 -20.98 -42.73
C GLN A 5 -57.62 -20.36 -43.95
N LYS A 6 -57.09 -19.14 -43.80
CA LYS A 6 -56.18 -18.53 -44.77
C LYS A 6 -54.74 -18.97 -44.47
N PRO A 7 -53.94 -19.32 -45.50
CA PRO A 7 -52.54 -19.69 -45.32
C PRO A 7 -51.70 -18.45 -44.99
N TRP A 8 -50.83 -18.58 -43.99
CA TRP A 8 -49.77 -17.63 -43.69
C TRP A 8 -48.80 -17.54 -44.88
N PRO A 9 -48.33 -16.34 -45.29
CA PRO A 9 -47.17 -16.26 -46.15
C PRO A 9 -45.90 -16.38 -45.30
N LEU A 10 -45.04 -17.33 -45.69
CA LEU A 10 -43.61 -17.26 -45.41
C LEU A 10 -43.08 -15.96 -46.02
N SER A 11 -42.34 -15.18 -45.23
CA SER A 11 -41.43 -14.16 -45.75
C SER A 11 -40.14 -14.27 -44.96
N ASP A 12 -39.08 -14.46 -45.73
CA ASP A 12 -37.71 -14.78 -45.32
C ASP A 12 -37.01 -13.68 -44.51
N PRO A 13 -35.92 -14.03 -43.80
CA PRO A 13 -35.25 -13.20 -42.81
C PRO A 13 -34.20 -12.29 -43.48
N ALA A 14 -34.50 -11.01 -43.66
CA ALA A 14 -33.50 -10.00 -44.01
C ALA A 14 -34.06 -8.59 -43.77
N ALA A 15 -34.22 -8.20 -42.50
CA ALA A 15 -34.30 -6.80 -42.14
C ALA A 15 -33.29 -6.59 -41.02
N SER A 16 -32.12 -6.10 -41.43
CA SER A 16 -31.05 -5.65 -40.58
C SER A 16 -31.59 -4.80 -39.44
N ASP A 17 -31.29 -5.18 -38.20
CA ASP A 17 -31.44 -4.31 -37.05
C ASP A 17 -30.78 -2.96 -37.36
N PRO A 18 -31.51 -1.83 -37.34
CA PRO A 18 -30.82 -0.56 -37.30
C PRO A 18 -30.06 -0.52 -35.98
N ALA A 19 -28.74 -0.43 -36.10
CA ALA A 19 -27.81 -0.24 -35.01
C ALA A 19 -28.40 0.71 -33.97
N VAL A 20 -28.43 0.26 -32.72
CA VAL A 20 -28.71 1.10 -31.56
C VAL A 20 -27.62 2.17 -31.54
N GLU A 21 -27.89 3.30 -32.18
CA GLU A 21 -27.14 4.53 -32.01
C GLU A 21 -27.23 4.88 -30.53
N SER A 22 -26.11 4.77 -29.83
CA SER A 22 -25.97 5.23 -28.45
C SER A 22 -26.27 6.73 -28.42
N SER A 23 -27.47 7.07 -27.96
CA SER A 23 -27.89 8.46 -27.79
C SER A 23 -26.90 9.19 -26.88
N GLY A 24 -26.30 10.25 -27.42
CA GLY A 24 -25.43 11.15 -26.67
C GLY A 24 -26.14 11.82 -25.49
N PRO A 25 -25.41 12.54 -24.63
CA PRO A 25 -25.97 13.16 -23.43
C PRO A 25 -27.13 14.11 -23.77
N HIS A 26 -28.35 13.77 -23.35
CA HIS A 26 -29.52 14.64 -23.54
C HIS A 26 -29.36 15.94 -22.74
N PRO A 27 -29.43 17.12 -23.40
CA PRO A 27 -29.26 18.42 -22.76
C PRO A 27 -30.56 18.80 -22.05
N GLY A 28 -30.81 18.23 -20.87
CA GLY A 28 -32.04 18.55 -20.14
C GLY A 28 -32.28 17.80 -18.82
N GLY A 29 -31.32 16.99 -18.36
CA GLY A 29 -31.42 16.34 -17.06
C GLY A 29 -31.31 17.34 -15.90
N ARG A 30 -31.99 17.05 -14.79
CA ARG A 30 -31.80 17.76 -13.50
C ARG A 30 -30.29 17.86 -13.21
N PRO A 31 -29.75 19.06 -12.95
CA PRO A 31 -28.32 19.23 -12.70
C PRO A 31 -27.87 18.32 -11.56
N ARG A 32 -26.68 17.74 -11.72
CA ARG A 32 -26.13 16.80 -10.73
C ARG A 32 -26.01 17.50 -9.38
N ALA A 33 -26.40 16.80 -8.32
CA ALA A 33 -26.35 17.34 -6.97
C ALA A 33 -24.91 17.67 -6.49
N LEU A 34 -23.90 17.05 -7.11
CA LEU A 34 -22.48 17.28 -6.83
C LEU A 34 -21.77 17.71 -8.12
N ASP A 35 -21.59 19.03 -8.26
CA ASP A 35 -20.78 19.64 -9.32
C ASP A 35 -19.26 19.43 -9.08
N ASP A 36 -18.45 19.73 -10.09
CA ASP A 36 -17.00 19.50 -10.02
C ASP A 36 -16.29 20.39 -9.00
N VAL A 37 -16.83 21.58 -8.70
CA VAL A 37 -16.32 22.49 -7.66
C VAL A 37 -16.46 21.84 -6.30
N LYS A 38 -17.65 21.35 -5.95
CA LYS A 38 -17.91 20.63 -4.70
C LYS A 38 -17.10 19.33 -4.61
N LYS A 39 -16.89 18.63 -5.74
CA LYS A 39 -15.99 17.45 -5.76
C LYS A 39 -14.55 17.85 -5.38
N ALA A 40 -14.04 18.95 -5.91
CA ALA A 40 -12.70 19.45 -5.58
C ALA A 40 -12.60 19.87 -4.11
N GLU A 41 -13.57 20.61 -3.60
CA GLU A 41 -13.62 21.03 -2.19
C GLU A 41 -13.70 19.84 -1.22
N ILE A 42 -14.51 18.83 -1.53
CA ILE A 42 -14.56 17.60 -0.73
C ILE A 42 -13.19 16.93 -0.67
N ALA A 43 -12.51 16.78 -1.81
CA ALA A 43 -11.20 16.15 -1.86
C ALA A 43 -10.16 16.95 -1.06
N ALA A 44 -10.17 18.28 -1.15
CA ALA A 44 -9.29 19.16 -0.40
C ALA A 44 -9.53 19.07 1.12
N MET A 45 -10.78 19.06 1.56
CA MET A 45 -11.08 18.90 2.99
C MET A 45 -10.65 17.54 3.54
N ILE A 46 -10.82 16.48 2.76
CA ILE A 46 -10.38 15.14 3.16
C ILE A 46 -8.84 15.08 3.25
N SER A 47 -8.13 15.76 2.34
CA SER A 47 -6.66 15.74 2.32
C SER A 47 -6.03 16.42 3.53
N VAL A 48 -6.73 17.37 4.15
CA VAL A 48 -6.31 18.01 5.42
C VAL A 48 -6.80 17.28 6.67
N GLY A 49 -7.59 16.22 6.52
CA GLY A 49 -7.98 15.32 7.62
C GLY A 49 -9.47 15.26 7.95
N CYS A 50 -10.33 16.05 7.28
CA CYS A 50 -11.77 16.00 7.53
C CYS A 50 -12.36 14.63 7.17
N SER A 51 -13.41 14.23 7.88
CA SER A 51 -14.21 13.07 7.49
C SER A 51 -15.02 13.39 6.23
N LYS A 52 -15.32 12.37 5.43
CA LYS A 52 -16.24 12.48 4.27
C LYS A 52 -17.57 13.12 4.65
N ALA A 53 -18.13 12.75 5.81
CA ALA A 53 -19.39 13.31 6.30
C ALA A 53 -19.29 14.81 6.65
N ALA A 54 -18.19 15.23 7.29
CA ALA A 54 -17.95 16.64 7.58
C ALA A 54 -17.77 17.45 6.29
N ALA A 55 -16.97 16.92 5.35
CA ALA A 55 -16.78 17.53 4.03
C ALA A 55 -18.10 17.67 3.26
N CYS A 56 -18.95 16.64 3.28
CA CYS A 56 -20.27 16.70 2.66
C CYS A 56 -21.15 17.80 3.24
N ARG A 57 -21.24 17.88 4.58
CA ARG A 57 -22.03 18.91 5.26
C ARG A 57 -21.54 20.32 4.92
N TYR A 58 -20.23 20.51 4.86
CA TYR A 58 -19.63 21.79 4.51
C TYR A 58 -20.02 22.26 3.10
N VAL A 59 -19.97 21.38 2.10
CA VAL A 59 -20.36 21.74 0.71
C VAL A 59 -21.87 21.69 0.46
N GLY A 60 -22.67 21.44 1.50
CA GLY A 60 -24.14 21.36 1.40
C GLY A 60 -24.66 20.11 0.68
N CYS A 61 -23.97 18.97 0.76
CA CYS A 61 -24.44 17.70 0.20
C CYS A 61 -24.66 16.62 1.28
N VAL A 62 -25.55 15.66 0.98
CA VAL A 62 -25.82 14.52 1.86
C VAL A 62 -24.76 13.42 1.60
N PRO A 63 -24.24 12.72 2.63
CA PRO A 63 -23.23 11.67 2.45
C PRO A 63 -23.63 10.54 1.50
N ALA A 64 -24.94 10.25 1.37
CA ALA A 64 -25.47 9.30 0.40
C ALA A 64 -25.19 9.74 -1.05
N THR A 65 -25.29 11.04 -1.34
CA THR A 65 -24.97 11.63 -2.65
C THR A 65 -23.51 11.41 -2.98
N LEU A 66 -22.59 11.68 -2.04
CA LEU A 66 -21.17 11.41 -2.24
C LEU A 66 -20.92 9.93 -2.53
N ARG A 67 -21.51 9.02 -1.74
CA ARG A 67 -21.33 7.57 -1.94
C ARG A 67 -21.79 7.11 -3.33
N ASN A 68 -22.91 7.64 -3.81
CA ASN A 68 -23.42 7.35 -5.15
C ASN A 68 -22.49 7.90 -6.23
N GLU A 69 -21.98 9.11 -6.05
CA GLU A 69 -21.07 9.72 -7.02
C GLU A 69 -19.72 8.99 -7.07
N LEU A 70 -19.17 8.55 -5.93
CA LEU A 70 -17.95 7.73 -5.89
C LEU A 70 -18.10 6.38 -6.59
N ARG A 71 -19.32 5.82 -6.68
CA ARG A 71 -19.58 4.59 -7.45
C ARG A 71 -19.68 4.84 -8.96
N ARG A 72 -20.15 6.03 -9.35
CA ARG A 72 -20.41 6.41 -10.74
C ARG A 72 -19.17 7.00 -11.42
N ASP A 73 -18.35 7.72 -10.67
CA ASP A 73 -17.19 8.46 -11.15
C ASP A 73 -15.91 7.88 -10.52
N ALA A 74 -15.29 6.94 -11.24
CA ALA A 74 -14.07 6.27 -10.79
C ALA A 74 -12.89 7.24 -10.63
N GLY A 75 -12.82 8.30 -11.45
CA GLY A 75 -11.79 9.32 -11.37
C GLY A 75 -11.91 10.15 -10.09
N PHE A 76 -13.12 10.59 -9.75
CA PHE A 76 -13.38 11.25 -8.48
C PHE A 76 -13.11 10.33 -7.29
N ALA A 77 -13.48 9.06 -7.38
CA ALA A 77 -13.18 8.08 -6.34
C ALA A 77 -11.66 7.92 -6.11
N ALA A 78 -10.87 7.89 -7.19
CA ALA A 78 -9.41 7.87 -7.10
C ALA A 78 -8.86 9.14 -6.43
N ARG A 79 -9.39 10.32 -6.77
CA ARG A 79 -8.99 11.58 -6.11
C ARG A 79 -9.29 11.57 -4.61
N VAL A 80 -10.47 11.09 -4.21
CA VAL A 80 -10.83 10.98 -2.78
C VAL A 80 -9.93 9.97 -2.05
N ARG A 81 -9.64 8.81 -2.65
CA ARG A 81 -8.67 7.86 -2.07
C ARG A 81 -7.27 8.49 -1.94
N ARG A 82 -6.81 9.23 -2.95
CA ARG A 82 -5.54 9.95 -2.90
C ARG A 82 -5.51 10.97 -1.76
N ALA A 83 -6.58 11.74 -1.57
CA ALA A 83 -6.73 12.66 -0.45
C ALA A 83 -6.65 11.93 0.91
N GLU A 84 -7.31 10.78 1.05
CA GLU A 84 -7.27 9.97 2.28
C GLU A 84 -5.87 9.42 2.59
N ARG A 85 -5.06 9.11 1.57
CA ARG A 85 -3.65 8.73 1.73
C ARG A 85 -2.79 9.95 2.03
N HIS A 86 -3.05 11.07 1.36
CA HIS A 86 -2.29 12.31 1.56
C HIS A 86 -2.35 12.79 3.01
N ARG A 87 -3.52 12.78 3.66
CA ARG A 87 -3.62 13.14 5.08
C ARG A 87 -2.74 12.28 6.00
N GLN A 88 -2.55 11.00 5.67
CA GLN A 88 -1.69 10.10 6.44
C GLN A 88 -0.22 10.46 6.24
N LEU A 89 0.18 10.75 5.00
CA LEU A 89 1.53 11.20 4.67
C LEU A 89 1.87 12.53 5.36
N VAL A 90 0.96 13.51 5.33
CA VAL A 90 1.14 14.78 6.02
C VAL A 90 1.33 14.58 7.51
N ALA A 91 0.52 13.71 8.15
CA ALA A 91 0.69 13.41 9.57
C ALA A 91 2.07 12.79 9.87
N LEU A 92 2.53 11.84 9.06
CA LEU A 92 3.87 11.24 9.21
C LEU A 92 4.98 12.29 9.04
N GLN A 93 4.87 13.18 8.05
CA GLN A 93 5.82 14.28 7.85
C GLN A 93 5.88 15.23 9.04
N GLN A 94 4.73 15.54 9.66
CA GLN A 94 4.70 16.39 10.86
C GLN A 94 5.39 15.72 12.04
N ILE A 95 5.20 14.41 12.20
CA ILE A 95 5.86 13.64 13.26
C ILE A 95 7.38 13.57 13.02
N GLN A 96 7.81 13.34 11.77
CA GLN A 96 9.22 13.38 11.39
C GLN A 96 9.85 14.74 11.73
N LYS A 97 9.18 15.84 11.37
CA LYS A 97 9.63 17.21 11.71
C LYS A 97 9.72 17.43 13.22
N ALA A 98 8.73 16.95 13.98
CA ALA A 98 8.74 17.03 15.45
C ALA A 98 9.87 16.20 16.08
N GLY A 99 10.27 15.10 15.43
CA GLY A 99 11.38 14.24 15.84
C GLY A 99 12.71 14.97 15.98
N ALA A 100 12.94 16.03 15.20
CA ALA A 100 14.14 16.87 15.31
C ALA A 100 14.29 17.58 16.68
N ARG A 101 13.19 17.75 17.42
CA ARG A 101 13.15 18.48 18.70
C ARG A 101 12.64 17.63 19.87
N SER A 102 12.06 16.47 19.58
CA SER A 102 11.46 15.59 20.58
C SER A 102 11.89 14.15 20.30
N TRP A 103 12.75 13.62 21.17
CA TRP A 103 13.18 12.23 21.09
C TRP A 103 11.99 11.26 21.16
N ARG A 104 10.90 11.62 21.84
CA ARG A 104 9.68 10.80 21.89
C ARG A 104 9.00 10.68 20.54
N ALA A 105 8.96 11.77 19.76
CA ALA A 105 8.39 11.74 18.41
C ALA A 105 9.27 10.92 17.46
N ALA A 106 10.60 11.04 17.57
CA ALA A 106 11.54 10.22 16.82
C ALA A 106 11.43 8.73 17.18
N ALA A 107 11.38 8.39 18.48
CA ALA A 107 11.20 7.03 18.97
C ALA A 107 9.88 6.42 18.50
N TRP A 108 8.77 7.16 18.64
CA TRP A 108 7.45 6.71 18.14
C TRP A 108 7.46 6.43 16.63
N LEU A 109 8.18 7.24 15.84
CA LEU A 109 8.29 7.00 14.41
C LEU A 109 9.09 5.73 14.11
N LEU A 110 10.20 5.50 14.82
CA LEU A 110 11.03 4.29 14.69
C LEU A 110 10.25 3.02 15.08
N GLU A 111 9.50 3.05 16.18
CA GLU A 111 8.62 1.96 16.64
C GLU A 111 7.62 1.50 15.57
N ARG A 112 7.19 2.42 14.70
CA ARG A 112 6.23 2.12 13.62
C ARG A 112 6.87 1.72 12.30
N LEU A 113 8.08 2.20 12.03
CA LEU A 113 8.82 1.84 10.81
C LEU A 113 9.46 0.47 10.96
N ASN A 114 10.06 0.20 12.12
CA ASN A 114 10.83 -1.00 12.40
C ASN A 114 10.35 -1.62 13.73
N PRO A 115 9.15 -2.22 13.77
CA PRO A 115 8.61 -2.78 15.01
C PRO A 115 9.50 -3.88 15.59
N GLU A 116 10.11 -4.75 14.78
CA GLU A 116 10.97 -5.82 15.29
C GLU A 116 12.17 -5.33 16.12
N ASP A 117 12.72 -4.16 15.75
CA ASP A 117 13.90 -3.59 16.40
C ASP A 117 13.55 -2.67 17.57
N PHE A 118 12.44 -1.92 17.46
CA PHE A 118 12.14 -0.80 18.36
C PHE A 118 10.85 -0.97 19.17
N HIS A 119 9.97 -1.90 18.82
CA HIS A 119 8.77 -2.14 19.63
C HIS A 119 9.17 -2.67 21.01
N ARG A 120 8.41 -2.31 22.06
CA ARG A 120 8.61 -2.94 23.36
C ARG A 120 8.34 -4.43 23.22
N ARG A 121 9.32 -5.25 23.57
CA ARG A 121 9.12 -6.69 23.70
C ARG A 121 8.09 -6.93 24.80
N ASP A 122 7.06 -7.72 24.49
CA ASP A 122 6.11 -8.14 25.51
C ASP A 122 6.85 -8.90 26.62
N PRO A 123 6.46 -8.71 27.90
CA PRO A 123 7.12 -9.37 29.03
C PRO A 123 7.06 -10.90 28.96
N ASP A 124 6.20 -11.46 28.10
CA ASP A 124 6.01 -12.90 27.90
C ASP A 124 6.84 -13.49 26.75
N VAL A 125 7.74 -12.71 26.15
CA VAL A 125 8.61 -13.20 25.06
C VAL A 125 9.93 -13.72 25.64
N VAL A 126 10.10 -15.05 25.61
CA VAL A 126 11.37 -15.71 25.92
C VAL A 126 12.35 -15.45 24.78
N THR A 127 13.47 -14.78 25.05
CA THR A 127 14.50 -14.57 24.02
C THR A 127 15.17 -15.89 23.66
N ARG A 128 15.84 -15.97 22.49
CA ARG A 128 16.61 -17.15 22.10
C ARG A 128 17.61 -17.55 23.18
N GLU A 129 18.31 -16.56 23.74
CA GLU A 129 19.32 -16.77 24.77
C GLU A 129 18.71 -17.30 26.07
N GLN A 130 17.52 -16.81 26.44
CA GLN A 130 16.76 -17.31 27.58
C GLN A 130 16.27 -18.74 27.34
N LEU A 131 15.77 -19.04 26.15
CA LEU A 131 15.34 -20.38 25.77
C LEU A 131 16.52 -21.36 25.81
N GLU A 132 17.68 -20.97 25.29
CA GLU A 132 18.90 -21.77 25.36
C GLU A 132 19.32 -22.04 26.80
N ALA A 133 19.28 -21.02 27.67
CA ALA A 133 19.56 -21.18 29.09
C ALA A 133 18.56 -22.12 29.79
N TYR A 134 17.27 -22.02 29.48
CA TYR A 134 16.24 -22.89 30.04
C TYR A 134 16.39 -24.33 29.57
N VAL A 135 16.63 -24.55 28.28
CA VAL A 135 16.86 -25.88 27.72
C VAL A 135 18.12 -26.50 28.34
N GLN A 136 19.20 -25.74 28.47
CA GLN A 136 20.44 -26.21 29.08
C GLN A 136 20.22 -26.61 30.55
N SER A 137 19.53 -25.77 31.33
CA SER A 137 19.17 -26.07 32.73
C SER A 137 18.31 -27.33 32.84
N PHE A 138 17.35 -27.49 31.94
CA PHE A 138 16.48 -28.66 31.90
C PHE A 138 17.25 -29.94 31.54
N VAL A 139 18.16 -29.87 30.56
CA VAL A 139 19.03 -30.99 30.18
C VAL A 139 19.95 -31.40 31.33
N GLU A 140 20.52 -30.44 32.06
CA GLU A 140 21.36 -30.71 33.23
C GLU A 140 20.57 -31.40 34.35
N ALA A 141 19.37 -30.89 34.66
CA ALA A 141 18.48 -31.50 35.66
C ALA A 141 18.11 -32.94 35.28
N LEU A 142 17.74 -33.18 34.02
CA LEU A 142 17.42 -34.52 33.53
C LEU A 142 18.64 -35.46 33.50
N SER A 143 19.83 -34.94 33.22
CA SER A 143 21.06 -35.74 33.15
C SER A 143 21.47 -36.29 34.53
N GLY A 144 21.07 -35.63 35.62
CA GLY A 144 21.29 -36.11 36.99
C GLY A 144 20.35 -37.25 37.39
N GLU A 145 19.16 -37.33 36.80
CA GLU A 145 18.12 -38.31 37.15
C GLU A 145 18.01 -39.48 36.17
N LEU A 146 18.52 -39.32 34.94
CA LEU A 146 18.43 -40.33 33.89
C LEU A 146 19.70 -41.17 33.79
N THR A 147 19.52 -42.47 33.62
CA THR A 147 20.62 -43.38 33.26
C THR A 147 21.11 -43.10 31.83
N ARG A 148 22.39 -43.42 31.56
CA ARG A 148 23.04 -43.19 30.24
C ARG A 148 22.23 -43.76 29.07
N GLU A 149 21.56 -44.88 29.26
CA GLU A 149 20.73 -45.55 28.26
C GLU A 149 19.43 -44.78 27.96
N GLN A 150 18.78 -44.23 28.99
CA GLN A 150 17.59 -43.40 28.83
C GLN A 150 17.92 -42.08 28.13
N PHE A 151 19.05 -41.46 28.47
CA PHE A 151 19.52 -40.24 27.81
C PHE A 151 19.84 -40.46 26.33
N GLN A 152 20.51 -41.57 25.99
CA GLN A 152 20.78 -41.93 24.59
C GLN A 152 19.50 -42.19 23.79
N ARG A 153 18.50 -42.82 24.41
CA ARG A 153 17.19 -43.06 23.78
C ARG A 153 16.43 -41.76 23.52
N LEU A 154 16.43 -40.83 24.48
CA LEU A 154 15.82 -39.50 24.32
C LEU A 154 16.51 -38.69 23.22
N GLY A 155 17.85 -38.65 23.20
CA GLY A 155 18.61 -37.99 22.14
C GLY A 155 18.38 -38.62 20.77
N GLY A 156 18.15 -39.94 20.71
CA GLY A 156 17.74 -40.63 19.49
C GLY A 156 16.35 -40.22 19.00
N LEU A 157 15.38 -40.04 19.91
CA LEU A 157 14.02 -39.60 19.58
C LEU A 157 13.98 -38.14 19.12
N LEU A 158 14.71 -37.25 19.79
CA LEU A 158 14.78 -35.82 19.42
C LEU A 158 15.41 -35.63 18.03
N ARG A 159 16.49 -36.35 17.71
CA ARG A 159 17.09 -36.33 16.37
C ARG A 159 16.14 -36.85 15.28
N LYS A 160 15.37 -37.89 15.58
CA LYS A 160 14.38 -38.44 14.65
C LYS A 160 13.25 -37.44 14.40
N ASN A 161 12.79 -36.75 15.44
CA ASN A 161 11.73 -35.76 15.33
C ASN A 161 12.19 -34.54 14.51
N ARG A 162 13.41 -34.03 14.78
CA ARG A 162 13.99 -32.93 13.99
C ARG A 162 14.23 -33.29 12.53
N ALA A 163 14.64 -34.53 12.25
CA ALA A 163 14.80 -35.02 10.89
C ALA A 163 13.46 -35.21 10.16
N GLN A 164 12.36 -35.40 10.89
CA GLN A 164 11.01 -35.47 10.33
C GLN A 164 10.46 -34.07 10.04
N GLU A 165 10.56 -33.13 10.99
CA GLU A 165 10.21 -31.72 10.77
C GLU A 165 10.95 -31.11 9.58
N LEU A 166 12.27 -31.34 9.46
CA LEU A 166 13.04 -30.84 8.33
C LEU A 166 12.67 -31.50 7.00
N ARG A 167 12.12 -32.72 7.02
CA ARG A 167 11.57 -33.36 5.80
C ARG A 167 10.23 -32.77 5.44
N ASP A 168 9.36 -32.56 6.42
CA ASP A 168 8.03 -31.98 6.21
C ASP A 168 8.15 -30.51 5.73
N GLU A 169 9.05 -29.70 6.31
CA GLU A 169 9.39 -28.34 5.83
C GLU A 169 9.99 -28.35 4.41
N LEU A 170 10.83 -29.34 4.10
CA LEU A 170 11.46 -29.47 2.78
C LEU A 170 10.43 -29.93 1.73
N ASP A 171 9.50 -30.81 2.08
CA ASP A 171 8.39 -31.23 1.23
C ASP A 171 7.36 -30.12 1.04
N GLU A 172 7.19 -29.20 2.01
CA GLU A 172 6.38 -27.98 1.87
C GLU A 172 7.07 -26.93 0.98
N LEU A 173 8.40 -26.79 1.07
CA LEU A 173 9.17 -25.90 0.19
C LEU A 173 9.32 -26.42 -1.25
N ILE A 174 9.35 -27.75 -1.41
CA ILE A 174 9.48 -28.43 -2.71
C ILE A 174 8.11 -28.82 -3.29
N GLY A 175 7.05 -28.78 -2.48
CA GLY A 175 5.69 -29.17 -2.83
C GLY A 175 5.01 -28.23 -3.80
N GLU A 176 4.99 -28.67 -5.07
CA GLU A 176 4.12 -28.25 -6.18
C GLU A 176 3.76 -26.75 -6.24
N ASP A 177 4.53 -25.99 -7.02
CA ASP A 177 4.04 -24.78 -7.67
C ASP A 177 3.49 -25.15 -9.06
N PRO A 178 2.19 -25.48 -9.21
CA PRO A 178 1.57 -25.70 -10.51
C PRO A 178 1.34 -24.39 -11.28
N THR A 179 1.90 -23.24 -10.85
CA THR A 179 1.69 -21.95 -11.51
C THR A 179 2.93 -21.35 -12.17
N LEU A 180 4.05 -22.07 -12.20
CA LEU A 180 5.25 -21.66 -12.95
C LEU A 180 5.23 -22.02 -14.45
N ASP A 181 4.05 -22.25 -15.04
CA ASP A 181 3.86 -22.24 -16.51
C ASP A 181 3.26 -20.91 -17.04
N ASP A 182 2.84 -19.97 -16.16
CA ASP A 182 2.17 -18.72 -16.58
C ASP A 182 3.10 -17.49 -16.65
N PHE A 183 4.38 -17.61 -16.29
CA PHE A 183 5.38 -16.58 -16.56
C PHE A 183 6.00 -16.76 -17.94
N ALA A 184 5.17 -16.66 -18.98
CA ALA A 184 5.62 -16.35 -20.33
C ALA A 184 6.16 -14.91 -20.37
N PHE A 185 7.38 -14.71 -19.86
CA PHE A 185 8.20 -13.54 -20.18
C PHE A 185 8.78 -13.74 -21.58
N ALA A 186 8.03 -13.31 -22.59
CA ALA A 186 8.52 -12.64 -23.80
C ALA A 186 7.34 -12.47 -24.77
N ASP A 187 6.90 -11.23 -24.98
CA ASP A 187 6.35 -10.86 -26.28
C ASP A 187 7.56 -10.68 -27.21
N PRO A 188 7.78 -11.56 -28.21
CA PRO A 188 8.92 -11.46 -29.12
C PRO A 188 8.81 -10.27 -30.09
N ASN A 189 7.72 -9.48 -30.02
CA ASN A 189 7.45 -8.35 -30.90
C ASN A 189 7.46 -6.99 -30.20
N LEU A 190 7.94 -6.90 -28.96
CA LEU A 190 8.24 -5.60 -28.36
C LEU A 190 9.52 -5.06 -29.02
N GLU A 191 9.35 -4.38 -30.15
CA GLU A 191 10.40 -3.61 -30.83
C GLU A 191 11.08 -2.70 -29.80
N ASP A 192 12.36 -2.96 -29.54
CA ASP A 192 13.20 -2.10 -28.72
C ASP A 192 13.15 -0.66 -29.26
N PRO A 193 12.85 0.36 -28.43
CA PRO A 193 13.06 1.73 -28.85
C PRO A 193 14.56 1.93 -29.14
N ASN A 194 14.84 2.25 -30.41
CA ASN A 194 16.16 2.51 -30.97
C ASN A 194 17.05 3.34 -30.00
N PRO A 195 18.24 2.85 -29.61
CA PRO A 195 19.13 3.55 -28.69
C PRO A 195 19.83 4.79 -29.31
N GLY A 196 19.31 5.32 -30.42
CA GLY A 196 19.86 6.45 -31.16
C GLY A 196 19.22 7.83 -30.90
N GLU A 197 18.14 7.93 -30.11
CA GLU A 197 17.49 9.22 -29.80
C GLU A 197 17.74 9.67 -28.35
N ALA A 198 19.00 9.69 -27.95
CA ALA A 198 19.43 10.46 -26.79
C ALA A 198 19.84 11.88 -27.25
N ALA A 199 18.97 12.83 -26.95
CA ALA A 199 19.30 14.21 -26.60
C ALA A 199 20.17 15.03 -27.57
N HIS A 200 19.52 15.69 -28.52
CA HIS A 200 19.86 17.07 -28.88
C HIS A 200 18.90 18.04 -28.18
N HIS A 201 19.28 18.47 -26.98
CA HIS A 201 18.82 19.75 -26.45
C HIS A 201 20.05 20.56 -26.05
N ASP A 202 20.44 21.41 -27.00
CA ASP A 202 21.31 22.55 -26.80
C ASP A 202 20.66 23.59 -25.87
N ASP A 203 21.54 24.30 -25.17
CA ASP A 203 21.42 25.70 -24.74
C ASP A 203 20.33 26.08 -23.72
N ALA A 204 20.76 26.43 -22.50
CA ALA A 204 20.97 27.83 -22.13
C ALA A 204 21.05 28.05 -20.60
N ALA A 205 21.96 28.96 -20.23
CA ALA A 205 22.00 29.76 -19.01
C ALA A 205 22.51 29.10 -17.71
N GLU A 206 23.84 29.02 -17.68
CA GLU A 206 24.68 29.28 -16.52
C GLU A 206 24.31 30.64 -15.89
N GLU A 207 23.70 30.64 -14.69
CA GLU A 207 23.59 31.85 -13.85
C GLU A 207 24.53 31.76 -12.63
N PRO A 208 25.31 32.82 -12.35
CA PRO A 208 26.39 32.80 -11.38
C PRO A 208 25.91 32.87 -9.93
N HIS A 209 26.51 32.00 -9.12
CA HIS A 209 26.45 31.98 -7.67
C HIS A 209 26.87 33.36 -7.11
N PRO A 210 26.06 34.08 -6.31
CA PRO A 210 26.54 35.28 -5.66
C PRO A 210 27.53 34.92 -4.56
N GLU A 211 28.75 35.42 -4.73
CA GLU A 211 29.74 35.61 -3.67
C GLU A 211 29.08 36.30 -2.47
N ASN A 212 29.37 35.80 -1.27
CA ASN A 212 29.06 36.51 -0.03
C ASN A 212 30.36 37.12 0.51
N PRO A 213 30.62 38.43 0.27
CA PRO A 213 31.76 39.09 0.86
C PRO A 213 31.35 39.89 2.11
N ARG A 214 32.28 39.90 3.08
CA ARG A 214 32.43 40.81 4.23
C ARG A 214 31.82 40.30 5.54
N ARG A 215 32.63 39.96 6.54
CA ARG A 215 33.63 40.70 7.36
C ARG A 215 33.00 40.89 8.74
N LYS A 216 33.59 40.36 9.82
CA LYS A 216 34.76 40.86 10.57
C LYS A 216 34.36 41.91 11.61
N GLY A 217 34.68 41.60 12.86
CA GLY A 217 34.49 42.35 14.11
C GLY A 217 34.46 41.30 15.22
N GLU A 218 35.56 40.82 15.80
CA GLU A 218 36.71 41.51 16.43
C GLU A 218 36.30 42.35 17.66
N ALA A 219 36.62 41.76 18.82
CA ALA A 219 37.01 42.32 20.12
C ALA A 219 36.11 43.30 20.91
N ASP A 220 35.78 42.93 22.16
CA ASP A 220 36.11 43.63 23.42
C ASP A 220 35.50 42.82 24.60
N GLU A 221 36.28 42.25 25.54
CA GLU A 221 36.87 42.84 26.77
C GLU A 221 35.89 43.16 27.91
N THR A 222 36.46 43.21 29.13
CA THR A 222 35.89 43.34 30.50
C THR A 222 35.46 41.99 31.12
N HIS A 223 36.22 41.32 32.00
CA HIS A 223 36.82 41.71 33.29
C HIS A 223 35.80 42.21 34.32
N GLU A 224 35.93 41.67 35.54
CA GLU A 224 35.51 42.24 36.83
C GLU A 224 34.15 41.80 37.43
N SER A 225 34.17 40.73 38.25
CA SER A 225 33.91 40.75 39.71
C SER A 225 33.69 39.35 40.28
#